data_AF-A0A8D0L3C3-F1
#
_entry.id   AF-A0A8D0L3C3-F1
#
_cell.length_a   1.000
_cell.length_b   1.000
_cell.length_c   1.000
_cell.angle_alpha   90.00
_cell.angle_beta   90.00
_cell.angle_gamma   90.00
#
_symmetry.space_group_name_H-M   'P 1'
#
loop_
_entity.id
_entity.type
_entity.pdbx_description
1 polymer ?
#
loop_
_entity_poly.entity_id
_entity_poly.type
_entity_poly.pdbx_seq_one_letter_code
_entity_poly.pdbx_strand_id
1 'polypeptide(L)'
;MSKRKAPQESPNEGITDFLTELANYERNVNRAIHKYNAYRKAASVISKYPTKIKSGAEAKKLEGVGAKIADKIDEFLSTGKLRKLEKIRQDDTSSSINFLTRVSGIGPAAARKLVDEGIKTLDDLRKNEHKLNHHQRIGLKYFEDFEKRILREEMVQMQEIVLKEVKKLDSKYIATVCGSFRRGAESSGDMDILLTHPNLISESAKQPKLLHQAVEQLEKIHFITDTLSKGDTKFMGVCQLPSKDDGTGYPYRRIDIRLIPKDQYYCGVLYFTGSDIFNKNMRTRALEMGFTINEYTVRPLGVTGECSLPLESLP
;
A
#
# COMPACT_ATOMS: atom_id res chain seq x y z
N MET A 1 19.97 -30.53 10.33
CA MET A 1 19.61 -29.47 11.29
C MET A 1 19.64 -28.12 10.61
N SER A 2 18.49 -27.54 10.29
CA SER A 2 18.37 -26.11 10.00
C SER A 2 16.93 -25.71 10.33
N LYS A 3 16.73 -25.24 11.56
CA LYS A 3 15.45 -24.69 12.01
C LYS A 3 15.26 -23.37 11.25
N ARG A 4 14.45 -23.39 10.19
CA ARG A 4 13.97 -22.17 9.53
C ARG A 4 13.24 -21.35 10.61
N LYS A 5 13.83 -20.24 11.04
CA LYS A 5 13.14 -19.25 11.87
C LYS A 5 11.94 -18.75 11.06
N ALA A 6 10.75 -19.01 11.57
CA ALA A 6 9.51 -18.38 11.14
C ALA A 6 9.67 -16.85 11.09
N PRO A 7 8.86 -16.11 10.32
CA PRO A 7 8.79 -14.66 10.48
C PRO A 7 8.54 -14.40 11.97
N GLN A 8 9.40 -13.60 12.58
CA GLN A 8 9.40 -13.36 14.01
C GLN A 8 8.05 -12.76 14.38
N GLU A 9 7.11 -13.58 14.88
CA GLU A 9 5.86 -13.12 15.48
C GLU A 9 6.25 -12.06 16.50
N SER A 10 5.78 -10.83 16.25
CA SER A 10 6.06 -9.72 17.16
C SER A 10 5.61 -10.14 18.55
N PRO A 11 6.43 -9.97 19.60
CA PRO A 11 6.03 -10.32 20.97
C PRO A 11 4.80 -9.53 21.46
N ASN A 12 4.36 -8.54 20.67
CA ASN A 12 3.27 -7.62 20.94
C ASN A 12 2.15 -7.69 19.88
N GLU A 13 2.01 -8.80 19.15
CA GLU A 13 1.05 -8.95 18.04
C GLU A 13 -0.38 -8.53 18.43
N GLY A 14 -0.91 -9.04 19.56
CA GLY A 14 -2.24 -8.65 20.03
C GLY A 14 -2.41 -7.14 20.27
N ILE A 15 -1.35 -6.43 20.68
CA ILE A 15 -1.36 -4.97 20.82
C ILE A 15 -1.40 -4.31 19.43
N THR A 16 -0.56 -4.79 18.51
CA THR A 16 -0.50 -4.22 17.16
C THR A 16 -1.78 -4.45 16.37
N ASP A 17 -2.46 -5.57 16.60
CA ASP A 17 -3.72 -5.93 15.95
C ASP A 17 -4.84 -5.00 16.37
N PHE A 18 -5.06 -4.81 17.68
CA PHE A 18 -6.12 -3.91 18.13
C PHE A 18 -5.86 -2.46 17.71
N LEU A 19 -4.58 -2.03 17.69
CA LEU A 19 -4.22 -0.70 17.20
C LEU A 19 -4.49 -0.57 15.70
N THR A 20 -4.26 -1.62 14.92
CA THR A 20 -4.56 -1.66 13.48
C THR A 20 -6.07 -1.62 13.24
N GLU A 21 -6.85 -2.37 14.02
CA GLU A 21 -8.31 -2.34 13.97
C GLU A 21 -8.87 -0.95 14.33
N LEU A 22 -8.36 -0.33 15.40
CA LEU A 22 -8.71 1.06 15.75
C LEU A 22 -8.32 2.04 14.65
N ALA A 23 -7.15 1.88 14.04
CA ALA A 23 -6.75 2.72 12.92
C ALA A 23 -7.77 2.63 11.79
N ASN A 24 -8.10 1.41 11.35
CA ASN A 24 -9.06 1.17 10.27
C ASN A 24 -10.43 1.76 10.59
N TYR A 25 -10.92 1.60 11.82
CA TYR A 25 -12.15 2.24 12.27
C TYR A 25 -12.10 3.77 12.17
N GLU A 26 -11.03 4.41 12.66
CA GLU A 26 -10.91 5.86 12.60
C GLU A 26 -10.84 6.37 11.14
N ARG A 27 -10.22 5.60 10.22
CA ARG A 27 -10.17 5.94 8.79
C ARG A 27 -11.52 5.74 8.11
N ASN A 28 -12.14 4.59 8.31
CA ASN A 28 -13.29 4.14 7.52
C ASN A 28 -14.60 4.70 8.04
N VAL A 29 -14.78 4.72 9.36
CA VAL A 29 -16.02 5.16 9.99
C VAL A 29 -15.96 6.64 10.34
N ASN A 30 -14.96 7.05 11.13
CA ASN A 30 -14.84 8.44 11.60
C ASN A 30 -14.21 9.40 10.58
N ARG A 31 -13.62 8.86 9.50
CA ARG A 31 -12.89 9.64 8.47
C ARG A 31 -11.79 10.54 9.07
N ALA A 32 -11.21 10.13 10.19
CA ALA A 32 -10.22 10.87 10.97
C ALA A 32 -8.78 10.41 10.61
N ILE A 33 -8.24 10.94 9.51
CA ILE A 33 -6.95 10.49 8.95
C ILE A 33 -5.76 10.69 9.90
N HIS A 34 -5.77 11.75 10.71
CA HIS A 34 -4.71 11.99 11.70
C HIS A 34 -4.69 10.92 12.79
N LYS A 35 -5.87 10.48 13.26
CA LYS A 35 -5.98 9.39 14.25
C LYS A 35 -5.58 8.05 13.65
N TYR A 36 -5.99 7.77 12.40
CA TYR A 36 -5.52 6.60 11.66
C TYR A 36 -3.99 6.53 11.61
N ASN A 37 -3.35 7.64 11.22
CA ASN A 37 -1.88 7.71 11.16
C ASN A 37 -1.23 7.55 12.55
N ALA A 38 -1.82 8.13 13.60
CA ALA A 38 -1.30 8.00 14.96
C ALA A 38 -1.33 6.54 15.45
N TYR A 39 -2.45 5.82 15.26
CA TYR A 39 -2.54 4.40 15.63
C TYR A 39 -1.59 3.53 14.80
N ARG A 40 -1.43 3.79 13.50
CA ARG A 40 -0.46 3.05 12.67
C ARG A 40 1.00 3.34 13.04
N LYS A 41 1.33 4.58 13.41
CA LYS A 41 2.66 4.91 13.94
C LYS A 41 2.93 4.14 15.22
N ALA A 42 1.99 4.14 16.17
CA ALA A 42 2.11 3.36 17.40
C ALA A 42 2.27 1.85 17.13
N ALA A 43 1.42 1.26 16.28
CA ALA A 43 1.52 -0.15 15.91
C ALA A 43 2.87 -0.49 15.25
N SER A 44 3.38 0.38 14.36
CA SER A 44 4.66 0.15 13.68
C SER A 44 5.88 0.26 14.61
N VAL A 45 5.80 1.06 15.67
CA VAL A 45 6.91 1.16 16.64
C VAL A 45 6.85 -0.01 17.62
N ILE A 46 5.65 -0.38 18.08
CA ILE A 46 5.43 -1.52 18.96
C ILE A 46 5.78 -2.85 18.28
N SER A 47 5.50 -3.01 16.99
CA SER A 47 5.83 -4.24 16.25
C SER A 47 7.34 -4.50 16.13
N LYS A 48 8.15 -3.45 16.20
CA LYS A 48 9.62 -3.52 16.18
C LYS A 48 10.23 -3.59 17.57
N TYR A 49 9.43 -3.42 18.62
CA TYR A 49 9.92 -3.46 19.99
C TYR A 49 10.29 -4.90 20.35
N PRO A 50 11.55 -5.18 20.76
CA PRO A 50 12.09 -6.53 20.79
C PRO A 50 11.55 -7.40 21.94
N THR A 51 10.92 -6.78 22.93
CA THR A 51 10.42 -7.45 24.13
C THR A 51 8.91 -7.30 24.26
N LYS A 52 8.29 -8.20 25.03
CA LYS A 52 6.87 -8.12 25.36
C LYS A 52 6.62 -6.93 26.29
N ILE A 53 5.75 -6.01 25.88
CA ILE A 53 5.31 -4.85 26.66
C ILE A 53 4.48 -5.33 27.85
N LYS A 54 4.77 -4.79 29.04
CA LYS A 54 4.13 -5.17 30.30
C LYS A 54 3.19 -4.11 30.85
N SER A 55 3.25 -2.87 30.35
CA SER A 55 2.37 -1.78 30.75
C SER A 55 2.25 -0.71 29.66
N GLY A 56 1.17 0.08 29.72
CA GLY A 56 1.01 1.29 28.93
C GLY A 56 2.09 2.32 29.24
N ALA A 57 2.56 2.41 30.49
CA ALA A 57 3.66 3.29 30.87
C ALA A 57 4.99 2.93 30.18
N GLU A 58 5.27 1.63 30.02
CA GLU A 58 6.41 1.16 29.22
C GLU A 58 6.22 1.55 27.75
N ALA A 59 5.06 1.27 27.18
CA ALA A 59 4.75 1.60 25.78
C ALA A 59 4.84 3.10 25.49
N LYS A 60 4.43 3.95 26.43
CA LYS A 60 4.43 5.43 26.33
C LYS A 60 5.83 6.02 26.15
N LYS A 61 6.89 5.29 26.51
CA LYS A 61 8.28 5.70 26.26
C LYS A 61 8.64 5.65 24.77
N LEU A 62 7.86 4.90 23.97
CA LEU A 62 8.07 4.77 22.54
C LEU A 62 7.49 5.98 21.80
N GLU A 63 8.28 6.55 20.90
CA GLU A 63 7.87 7.71 20.12
C GLU A 63 6.65 7.37 19.24
N GLY A 64 5.55 8.10 19.44
CA GLY A 64 4.27 7.84 18.76
C GLY A 64 3.22 7.14 19.63
N VAL A 65 3.56 6.73 20.85
CA VAL A 65 2.60 6.20 21.83
C VAL A 65 2.25 7.28 22.86
N GLY A 66 1.09 7.91 22.69
CA GLY A 66 0.57 8.90 23.64
C GLY A 66 -0.20 8.29 24.81
N ALA A 67 -0.58 9.13 25.79
CA ALA A 67 -1.33 8.71 26.99
C ALA A 67 -2.58 7.88 26.66
N LYS A 68 -3.42 8.35 25.72
CA LYS A 68 -4.64 7.63 25.31
C LYS A 68 -4.39 6.26 24.69
N ILE A 69 -3.21 6.01 24.14
CA ILE A 69 -2.84 4.69 23.59
C ILE A 69 -2.31 3.82 24.73
N ALA A 70 -1.47 4.38 25.61
CA ALA A 70 -1.02 3.72 26.82
C ALA A 70 -2.19 3.19 27.67
N ASP A 71 -3.22 4.00 27.93
CA ASP A 71 -4.40 3.59 28.71
C ASP A 71 -5.12 2.39 28.06
N LYS A 72 -5.15 2.32 26.72
CA LYS A 72 -5.75 1.19 25.99
C LYS A 72 -4.90 -0.06 26.06
N ILE A 73 -3.58 0.10 26.07
CA ILE A 73 -2.64 -1.01 26.27
C ILE A 73 -2.83 -1.58 27.67
N ASP A 74 -2.96 -0.74 28.70
CA ASP A 74 -3.25 -1.21 30.06
C ASP A 74 -4.61 -1.93 30.17
N GLU A 75 -5.66 -1.40 29.54
CA GLU A 75 -6.96 -2.11 29.45
C GLU A 75 -6.84 -3.46 28.75
N PHE A 76 -6.11 -3.52 27.63
CA PHE A 76 -5.92 -4.74 26.87
C PHE A 76 -5.08 -5.78 27.63
N LEU A 77 -4.00 -5.36 28.29
CA LEU A 77 -3.14 -6.26 29.07
C LEU A 77 -3.85 -6.83 30.30
N SER A 78 -4.76 -6.06 30.91
CA SER A 78 -5.51 -6.49 32.09
C SER A 78 -6.72 -7.38 31.75
N THR A 79 -7.40 -7.13 30.63
CA THR A 79 -8.67 -7.81 30.31
C THR A 79 -8.59 -8.74 29.10
N GLY A 80 -7.51 -8.69 28.32
CA GLY A 80 -7.38 -9.37 27.03
C GLY A 80 -8.24 -8.78 25.91
N LYS A 81 -9.00 -7.71 26.18
CA LYS A 81 -9.96 -7.09 25.25
C LYS A 81 -9.92 -5.57 25.36
N LEU A 82 -10.61 -4.89 24.44
CA LEU A 82 -10.81 -3.45 24.52
C LEU A 82 -12.29 -3.12 24.37
N ARG A 83 -12.91 -2.56 25.42
CA ARG A 83 -14.36 -2.26 25.45
C ARG A 83 -14.78 -1.36 24.31
N LYS A 84 -13.91 -0.43 23.88
CA LYS A 84 -14.17 0.42 22.71
C LYS A 84 -14.32 -0.41 21.43
N LEU A 85 -13.45 -1.41 21.20
CA LEU A 85 -13.55 -2.27 20.02
C LEU A 85 -14.75 -3.19 20.08
N GLU A 86 -15.07 -3.75 21.26
CA GLU A 86 -16.27 -4.58 21.42
C GLU A 86 -17.54 -3.80 21.03
N LYS A 87 -17.66 -2.54 21.45
CA LYS A 87 -18.76 -1.66 21.03
C LYS A 87 -18.76 -1.38 19.52
N ILE A 88 -17.58 -1.19 18.92
CA ILE A 88 -17.45 -0.95 17.47
C ILE A 88 -17.88 -2.19 16.68
N ARG A 89 -17.52 -3.39 17.13
CA ARG A 89 -17.88 -4.66 16.49
C ARG A 89 -19.38 -4.94 16.57
N GLN A 90 -20.05 -4.47 17.62
CA GLN A 90 -21.50 -4.56 17.80
C GLN A 90 -22.30 -3.53 17.00
N ASP A 91 -21.66 -2.49 16.45
CA ASP A 91 -22.34 -1.51 15.60
C ASP A 91 -22.37 -1.99 14.14
N ASP A 92 -23.54 -2.45 13.71
CA ASP A 92 -23.78 -2.97 12.36
C ASP A 92 -23.35 -1.98 11.26
N THR A 93 -23.54 -0.68 11.48
CA THR A 93 -23.15 0.36 10.53
C THR A 93 -21.64 0.41 10.38
N SER A 94 -20.90 0.44 11.49
CA SER A 94 -19.44 0.43 11.49
C SER A 94 -18.86 -0.84 10.88
N SER A 95 -19.43 -2.01 11.21
CA SER A 95 -19.04 -3.30 10.66
C SER A 95 -19.27 -3.36 9.15
N SER A 96 -20.42 -2.88 8.67
CA SER A 96 -20.73 -2.82 7.23
C SER A 96 -19.79 -1.87 6.48
N ILE A 97 -19.54 -0.67 7.01
CA ILE A 97 -18.62 0.29 6.39
C ILE A 97 -17.21 -0.31 6.30
N ASN A 98 -16.69 -0.90 7.39
CA ASN A 98 -15.38 -1.54 7.40
C ASN A 98 -15.30 -2.67 6.39
N PHE A 99 -16.33 -3.52 6.31
CA PHE A 99 -16.40 -4.61 5.35
C PHE A 99 -16.33 -4.09 3.90
N LEU A 100 -17.19 -3.14 3.52
CA LEU A 100 -17.26 -2.64 2.15
C LEU A 100 -15.96 -1.93 1.72
N THR A 101 -15.26 -1.26 2.65
CA THR A 101 -13.95 -0.64 2.34
C THR A 101 -12.82 -1.62 2.01
N ARG A 102 -13.01 -2.93 2.24
CA ARG A 102 -12.07 -3.96 1.79
C ARG A 102 -12.12 -4.17 0.28
N VAL A 103 -13.24 -3.84 -0.37
CA VAL A 103 -13.39 -3.90 -1.83
C VAL A 103 -12.58 -2.76 -2.47
N SER A 104 -11.64 -3.12 -3.34
CA SER A 104 -10.80 -2.14 -4.04
C SER A 104 -11.66 -1.12 -4.81
N GLY A 105 -11.41 0.17 -4.59
CA GLY A 105 -12.19 1.26 -5.19
C GLY A 105 -13.36 1.77 -4.32
N ILE A 106 -13.70 1.08 -3.23
CA ILE A 106 -14.69 1.57 -2.25
C ILE A 106 -13.95 2.24 -1.08
N GLY A 107 -13.93 3.57 -1.09
CA GLY A 107 -13.42 4.37 0.03
C GLY A 107 -14.48 4.63 1.13
N PRO A 108 -14.09 5.23 2.26
CA PRO A 108 -14.98 5.51 3.40
C PRO A 108 -16.29 6.24 3.03
N ALA A 109 -16.20 7.21 2.13
CA ALA A 109 -17.37 7.98 1.67
C ALA A 109 -18.32 7.12 0.83
N ALA A 110 -17.79 6.30 -0.09
CA ALA A 110 -18.59 5.41 -0.92
C ALA A 110 -19.21 4.28 -0.09
N ALA A 111 -18.47 3.69 0.84
CA ALA A 111 -18.97 2.67 1.76
C ALA A 111 -20.16 3.19 2.58
N ARG A 112 -20.03 4.39 3.17
CA ARG A 112 -21.14 5.01 3.92
C ARG A 112 -22.37 5.22 3.04
N LYS A 113 -22.20 5.79 1.84
CA LYS A 113 -23.29 5.98 0.88
C LYS A 113 -24.00 4.66 0.54
N LEU A 114 -23.25 3.58 0.30
CA LEU A 114 -23.81 2.25 0.02
C LEU A 114 -24.60 1.70 1.21
N VAL A 115 -24.08 1.86 2.43
CA VAL A 115 -24.78 1.45 3.66
C VAL A 115 -26.07 2.23 3.87
N ASP A 116 -26.06 3.54 3.59
CA ASP A 116 -27.25 4.40 3.65
C ASP A 116 -28.32 3.97 2.63
N GLU A 117 -27.90 3.41 1.48
CA GLU A 117 -28.76 2.80 0.46
C GLU A 117 -29.15 1.34 0.77
N GLY A 118 -28.77 0.81 1.94
CA GLY A 118 -29.10 -0.55 2.38
C GLY A 118 -28.18 -1.64 1.84
N ILE A 119 -27.11 -1.30 1.12
CA ILE A 119 -26.12 -2.24 0.57
C ILE A 119 -25.03 -2.47 1.61
N LYS A 120 -25.02 -3.63 2.27
CA LYS A 120 -24.14 -3.90 3.42
C LYS A 120 -23.30 -5.16 3.27
N THR A 121 -23.67 -6.06 2.36
CA THR A 121 -23.00 -7.35 2.15
C THR A 121 -22.38 -7.48 0.75
N LEU A 122 -21.57 -8.53 0.56
CA LEU A 122 -20.99 -8.84 -0.76
C LEU A 122 -22.07 -9.19 -1.78
N ASP A 123 -23.12 -9.89 -1.35
CA ASP A 123 -24.23 -10.26 -2.22
C ASP A 123 -25.08 -9.06 -2.61
N ASP A 124 -25.24 -8.07 -1.71
CA ASP A 124 -25.88 -6.81 -2.05
C ASP A 124 -25.08 -6.06 -3.12
N LEU A 125 -23.75 -6.04 -3.01
CA LEU A 125 -22.88 -5.43 -4.03
C LEU A 125 -23.04 -6.12 -5.39
N ARG A 126 -23.05 -7.46 -5.42
CA ARG A 126 -23.25 -8.27 -6.65
C ARG A 126 -24.61 -8.00 -7.30
N LYS A 127 -25.66 -7.83 -6.50
CA LYS A 127 -27.00 -7.48 -6.99
C LYS A 127 -27.09 -6.03 -7.50
N ASN A 128 -26.20 -5.15 -7.04
CA ASN A 128 -26.22 -3.71 -7.32
C ASN A 128 -25.00 -3.24 -8.13
N GLU A 129 -24.40 -4.09 -8.97
CA GLU A 129 -23.20 -3.74 -9.76
C GLU A 129 -23.37 -2.51 -10.65
N HIS A 130 -24.61 -2.24 -11.11
CA HIS A 130 -24.94 -1.06 -11.90
C HIS A 130 -24.64 0.27 -11.17
N LYS A 131 -24.67 0.28 -9.82
CA LYS A 131 -24.34 1.44 -8.99
C LYS A 131 -22.83 1.63 -8.77
N LEU A 132 -22.04 0.59 -9.06
CA LEU A 132 -20.60 0.60 -8.89
C LEU A 132 -19.91 1.22 -10.11
N ASN A 133 -18.85 1.97 -9.87
CA ASN A 133 -17.97 2.42 -10.95
C ASN A 133 -17.05 1.28 -11.44
N HIS A 134 -16.33 1.52 -12.54
CA HIS A 134 -15.46 0.52 -13.17
C HIS A 134 -14.45 -0.11 -12.20
N HIS A 135 -13.74 0.71 -11.42
CA HIS A 135 -12.77 0.22 -10.42
C HIS A 135 -13.47 -0.67 -9.39
N GLN A 136 -14.59 -0.21 -8.84
CA GLN A 136 -15.35 -0.94 -7.82
C GLN A 136 -15.88 -2.29 -8.33
N ARG A 137 -16.32 -2.37 -9.59
CA ARG A 137 -16.76 -3.64 -10.21
C ARG A 137 -15.61 -4.64 -10.30
N ILE A 138 -14.42 -4.21 -10.74
CA ILE A 138 -13.23 -5.08 -10.76
C ILE A 138 -12.80 -5.46 -9.34
N GLY A 139 -12.85 -4.51 -8.40
CA GLY A 139 -12.56 -4.76 -6.99
C GLY A 139 -13.51 -5.80 -6.37
N LEU A 140 -14.78 -5.79 -6.76
CA LEU A 140 -15.77 -6.79 -6.37
C LEU A 140 -15.51 -8.14 -7.03
N LYS A 141 -15.24 -8.16 -8.35
CA LYS A 141 -14.93 -9.35 -9.14
C LYS A 141 -13.79 -10.16 -8.55
N TYR A 142 -12.74 -9.49 -8.07
CA TYR A 142 -11.52 -10.12 -7.53
C TYR A 142 -11.36 -9.98 -6.02
N PHE A 143 -12.46 -9.76 -5.28
CA PHE A 143 -12.42 -9.49 -3.84
C PHE A 143 -11.60 -10.53 -3.06
N GLU A 144 -11.90 -11.82 -3.26
CA GLU A 144 -11.23 -12.92 -2.55
C GLU A 144 -9.76 -13.08 -2.95
N ASP A 145 -9.43 -12.80 -4.21
CA ASP A 145 -8.07 -12.94 -4.73
C ASP A 145 -7.15 -11.80 -4.28
N PHE A 146 -7.68 -10.58 -4.17
CA PHE A 146 -6.93 -9.42 -3.68
C PHE A 146 -6.61 -9.49 -2.19
N GLU A 147 -7.30 -10.33 -1.42
CA GLU A 147 -6.96 -10.56 0.00
C GLU A 147 -5.87 -11.61 0.20
N LYS A 148 -5.60 -12.45 -0.82
CA LYS A 148 -4.54 -13.45 -0.76
C LYS A 148 -3.18 -12.79 -0.95
N ARG A 149 -2.24 -13.10 -0.05
CA ARG A 149 -0.83 -12.69 -0.22
C ARG A 149 -0.18 -13.42 -1.40
N ILE A 150 0.84 -12.79 -1.97
CA ILE A 150 1.65 -13.30 -3.08
C ILE A 150 2.96 -13.81 -2.49
N LEU A 151 3.27 -15.09 -2.66
CA LEU A 151 4.53 -15.65 -2.17
C LEU A 151 5.72 -15.08 -2.94
N ARG A 152 6.88 -14.99 -2.30
CA ARG A 152 8.08 -14.43 -2.95
C ARG A 152 8.48 -15.19 -4.22
N GLU A 153 8.31 -16.51 -4.24
CA GLU A 153 8.54 -17.35 -5.42
C GLU A 153 7.64 -16.95 -6.61
N GLU A 154 6.36 -16.70 -6.34
CA GLU A 154 5.40 -16.21 -7.34
C GLU A 154 5.80 -14.80 -7.84
N MET A 155 6.22 -13.91 -6.94
CA MET A 155 6.72 -12.57 -7.31
C MET A 155 7.95 -12.62 -8.21
N VAL A 156 8.85 -13.60 -8.02
CA VAL A 156 10.03 -13.78 -8.89
C VAL A 156 9.60 -14.16 -10.31
N GLN A 157 8.64 -15.08 -10.45
CA GLN A 157 8.09 -15.45 -11.76
C GLN A 157 7.43 -14.25 -12.46
N MET A 158 6.65 -13.48 -11.71
CA MET A 158 6.02 -12.24 -12.23
C MET A 158 7.07 -11.21 -12.65
N GLN A 159 8.14 -11.03 -11.87
CA GLN A 159 9.26 -10.16 -12.20
C GLN A 159 9.93 -10.57 -13.52
N GLU A 160 10.23 -11.87 -13.69
CA GLU A 160 10.89 -12.38 -14.89
C GLU A 160 10.08 -12.09 -16.16
N ILE A 161 8.76 -12.29 -16.12
CA ILE A 161 7.85 -11.96 -17.22
C ILE A 161 7.91 -10.47 -17.54
N VAL A 162 7.72 -9.61 -16.54
CA VAL A 162 7.69 -8.15 -16.74
C VAL A 162 9.02 -7.65 -17.32
N LEU A 163 10.16 -8.05 -16.75
CA LEU A 163 11.47 -7.62 -17.22
C LEU A 163 11.74 -8.11 -18.65
N LYS A 164 11.36 -9.35 -18.97
CA LYS A 164 11.52 -9.93 -20.31
C LYS A 164 10.69 -9.18 -21.35
N GLU A 165 9.41 -8.93 -21.07
CA GLU A 165 8.51 -8.28 -22.02
C GLU A 165 8.82 -6.80 -22.22
N VAL A 166 9.15 -6.08 -21.14
CA VAL A 166 9.58 -4.68 -21.24
C VAL A 166 10.88 -4.55 -22.04
N LYS A 167 11.84 -5.47 -21.87
CA LYS A 167 13.08 -5.51 -22.64
C LYS A 167 12.87 -5.85 -24.13
N LYS A 168 11.88 -6.69 -24.46
CA LYS A 168 11.48 -6.96 -25.85
C LYS A 168 10.89 -5.74 -26.55
N LEU A 169 10.14 -4.93 -25.81
CA LEU A 169 9.51 -3.72 -26.33
C LEU A 169 10.56 -2.64 -26.67
N ASP A 170 11.45 -2.32 -25.73
CA ASP A 170 12.65 -1.53 -25.97
C ASP A 170 13.72 -1.90 -24.92
N SER A 171 14.90 -2.29 -25.38
CA SER A 171 16.05 -2.62 -24.54
C SER A 171 16.48 -1.49 -23.60
N LYS A 172 16.06 -0.25 -23.86
CA LYS A 172 16.37 0.95 -23.06
C LYS A 172 15.46 1.12 -21.83
N TYR A 173 14.35 0.39 -21.75
CA TYR A 173 13.55 0.39 -20.53
C TYR A 173 14.30 -0.24 -19.37
N ILE A 174 14.11 0.33 -18.18
CA ILE A 174 14.55 -0.28 -16.93
C ILE A 174 13.32 -0.40 -16.03
N ALA A 175 12.90 -1.65 -15.78
CA ALA A 175 11.86 -1.98 -14.82
C ALA A 175 12.49 -2.47 -13.51
N THR A 176 12.07 -1.91 -12.38
CA THR A 176 12.51 -2.28 -11.04
C THR A 176 11.30 -2.64 -10.18
N VAL A 177 11.21 -3.90 -9.75
CA VAL A 177 10.17 -4.31 -8.79
C VAL A 177 10.50 -3.72 -7.43
N CYS A 178 9.55 -2.97 -6.86
CA CYS A 178 9.70 -2.19 -5.64
C CYS A 178 8.88 -2.80 -4.49
N GLY A 179 8.25 -1.97 -3.65
CA GLY A 179 7.32 -2.42 -2.62
C GLY A 179 7.94 -3.33 -1.57
N SER A 180 7.10 -4.20 -0.99
CA SER A 180 7.54 -5.22 -0.03
C SER A 180 8.56 -6.20 -0.61
N PHE A 181 8.49 -6.47 -1.91
CA PHE A 181 9.40 -7.38 -2.58
C PHE A 181 10.86 -6.89 -2.50
N ARG A 182 11.09 -5.61 -2.81
CA ARG A 182 12.42 -4.99 -2.73
C ARG A 182 12.95 -4.84 -1.29
N ARG A 183 12.05 -4.82 -0.30
CA ARG A 183 12.41 -4.87 1.13
C ARG A 183 12.76 -6.27 1.63
N GLY A 184 12.73 -7.29 0.76
CA GLY A 184 13.07 -8.66 1.12
C GLY A 184 11.93 -9.43 1.82
N ALA A 185 10.67 -9.01 1.67
CA ALA A 185 9.56 -9.73 2.29
C ALA A 185 9.36 -11.13 1.66
N GLU A 186 9.04 -12.11 2.49
CA GLU A 186 8.68 -13.49 2.09
C GLU A 186 7.34 -13.55 1.35
N SER A 187 6.47 -12.56 1.56
CA SER A 187 5.23 -12.40 0.78
C SER A 187 4.87 -10.92 0.57
N SER A 188 4.26 -10.61 -0.57
CA SER A 188 3.79 -9.27 -0.96
C SER A 188 2.26 -9.20 -1.04
N GLY A 189 1.70 -7.99 -0.97
CA GLY A 189 0.26 -7.79 -1.17
C GLY A 189 -0.08 -7.68 -2.66
N ASP A 190 0.81 -7.05 -3.40
CA ASP A 190 0.70 -6.70 -4.80
C ASP A 190 2.11 -6.60 -5.43
N MET A 191 2.14 -6.33 -6.74
CA MET A 191 3.37 -6.09 -7.49
C MET A 191 3.52 -4.61 -7.86
N ASP A 192 4.53 -3.96 -7.26
CA ASP A 192 4.90 -2.58 -7.55
C ASP A 192 6.06 -2.54 -8.55
N ILE A 193 5.89 -1.89 -9.70
CA ILE A 193 6.94 -1.78 -10.74
C ILE A 193 7.27 -0.31 -11.01
N LEU A 194 8.48 0.10 -10.68
CA LEU A 194 9.02 1.38 -11.13
C LEU A 194 9.60 1.20 -12.54
N LEU A 195 9.17 2.02 -13.48
CA LEU A 195 9.61 2.01 -14.86
C LEU A 195 10.36 3.31 -15.18
N THR A 196 11.46 3.21 -15.92
CA THR A 196 12.18 4.37 -16.46
C THR A 196 12.59 4.11 -17.92
N HIS A 197 12.78 5.19 -18.67
CA HIS A 197 13.24 5.16 -20.05
C HIS A 197 14.04 6.44 -20.35
N PRO A 198 15.14 6.39 -21.13
CA PRO A 198 15.96 7.57 -21.41
C PRO A 198 15.23 8.71 -22.15
N ASN A 199 14.18 8.41 -22.91
CA ASN A 199 13.35 9.43 -23.57
C ASN A 199 12.40 10.18 -22.62
N LEU A 200 12.42 9.87 -21.33
CA LEU A 200 11.70 10.63 -20.31
C LEU A 200 12.69 11.07 -19.23
N ILE A 201 13.06 12.34 -19.28
CA ILE A 201 13.79 13.05 -18.24
C ILE A 201 12.97 14.23 -17.73
N SER A 202 13.31 14.80 -16.57
CA SER A 202 12.53 15.89 -15.95
C SER A 202 12.36 17.12 -16.85
N GLU A 203 13.31 17.39 -17.75
CA GLU A 203 13.29 18.50 -18.71
C GLU A 203 12.50 18.19 -20.01
N SER A 204 11.96 16.97 -20.17
CA SER A 204 11.29 16.57 -21.41
C SER A 204 9.97 17.34 -21.61
N ALA A 205 9.90 18.15 -22.68
CA ALA A 205 8.71 18.95 -23.01
C ALA A 205 7.50 18.13 -23.50
N LYS A 206 7.72 16.90 -23.99
CA LYS A 206 6.66 15.97 -24.41
C LYS A 206 6.76 14.68 -23.62
N GLN A 207 5.63 14.19 -23.13
CA GLN A 207 5.54 12.88 -22.50
C GLN A 207 5.28 11.82 -23.60
N PRO A 208 6.27 11.01 -23.97
CA PRO A 208 6.04 9.88 -24.87
C PRO A 208 5.07 8.87 -24.22
N LYS A 209 4.31 8.13 -25.04
CA LYS A 209 3.35 7.10 -24.61
C LYS A 209 4.02 5.83 -24.05
N LEU A 210 5.13 5.97 -23.34
CA LEU A 210 5.98 4.87 -22.88
C LEU A 210 5.23 3.90 -21.97
N LEU A 211 4.50 4.43 -20.98
CA LEU A 211 3.72 3.58 -20.08
C LEU A 211 2.61 2.84 -20.83
N HIS A 212 1.97 3.49 -21.80
CA HIS A 212 0.92 2.87 -22.60
C HIS A 212 1.44 1.68 -23.39
N GLN A 213 2.59 1.83 -24.05
CA GLN A 213 3.26 0.77 -24.81
C GLN A 213 3.65 -0.42 -23.90
N ALA A 214 4.21 -0.13 -22.72
CA ALA A 214 4.58 -1.16 -21.75
C ALA A 214 3.35 -1.94 -21.26
N VAL A 215 2.25 -1.25 -20.94
CA VAL A 215 0.99 -1.88 -20.53
C VAL A 215 0.39 -2.71 -21.66
N GLU A 216 0.33 -2.17 -22.89
CA GLU A 216 -0.22 -2.87 -24.06
C GLU A 216 0.55 -4.15 -24.38
N GLN A 217 1.89 -4.14 -24.23
CA GLN A 217 2.70 -5.35 -24.39
C GLN A 217 2.35 -6.43 -23.35
N LEU A 218 2.11 -6.03 -22.10
CA LEU A 218 1.74 -6.97 -21.03
C LEU A 218 0.28 -7.44 -21.14
N GLU A 219 -0.62 -6.63 -21.70
CA GLU A 219 -2.00 -7.03 -22.06
C GLU A 219 -1.98 -8.05 -23.21
N LYS A 220 -1.12 -7.84 -24.23
CA LYS A 220 -0.99 -8.73 -25.39
C LYS A 220 -0.57 -10.16 -25.03
N ILE A 221 0.25 -10.32 -23.99
CA ILE A 221 0.65 -11.64 -23.49
C ILE A 221 -0.30 -12.19 -22.41
N HIS A 222 -1.45 -11.54 -22.20
CA HIS A 222 -2.44 -11.87 -21.16
C HIS A 222 -1.89 -11.86 -19.74
N PHE A 223 -0.77 -11.19 -19.49
CA PHE A 223 -0.25 -11.02 -18.14
C PHE A 223 -1.06 -9.97 -17.38
N ILE A 224 -1.34 -8.81 -18.00
CA ILE A 224 -2.34 -7.85 -17.50
C ILE A 224 -3.71 -8.27 -18.03
N THR A 225 -4.69 -8.40 -17.13
CA THR A 225 -6.03 -8.90 -17.45
C THR A 225 -7.09 -7.80 -17.36
N ASP A 226 -6.95 -6.86 -16.42
CA ASP A 226 -7.92 -5.79 -16.22
C ASP A 226 -7.23 -4.48 -15.81
N THR A 227 -7.82 -3.35 -16.20
CA THR A 227 -7.34 -2.01 -15.84
C THR A 227 -8.28 -1.37 -14.82
N LEU A 228 -7.75 -0.90 -13.69
CA LEU A 228 -8.51 -0.06 -12.74
C LEU A 228 -8.41 1.42 -13.11
N SER A 229 -7.19 1.88 -13.44
CA SER A 229 -6.93 3.24 -13.92
C SER A 229 -5.63 3.27 -14.73
N LYS A 230 -5.60 4.05 -15.81
CA LYS A 230 -4.42 4.22 -16.67
C LYS A 230 -4.27 5.71 -17.00
N GLY A 231 -3.12 6.28 -16.66
CA GLY A 231 -2.69 7.63 -17.07
C GLY A 231 -1.30 7.58 -17.70
N ASP A 232 -0.70 8.74 -17.95
CA ASP A 232 0.61 8.80 -18.65
C ASP A 232 1.78 8.28 -17.81
N THR A 233 1.72 8.48 -16.49
CA THR A 233 2.80 8.13 -15.57
C THR A 233 2.44 7.03 -14.57
N LYS A 234 1.16 6.68 -14.42
CA LYS A 234 0.70 5.66 -13.47
C LYS A 234 -0.35 4.75 -14.08
N PHE A 235 -0.15 3.45 -13.89
CA PHE A 235 -1.11 2.39 -14.18
C PHE A 235 -1.43 1.63 -12.90
N MET A 236 -2.71 1.32 -12.69
CA MET A 236 -3.19 0.43 -11.65
C MET A 236 -4.09 -0.61 -12.32
N GLY A 237 -3.78 -1.89 -12.16
CA GLY A 237 -4.53 -2.95 -12.81
C GLY A 237 -4.48 -4.28 -12.10
N VAL A 238 -4.78 -5.31 -12.87
CA VAL A 238 -4.83 -6.71 -12.44
C VAL A 238 -3.94 -7.51 -13.37
N CYS A 239 -3.13 -8.40 -12.80
CA CYS A 239 -2.33 -9.34 -13.54
C CYS A 239 -2.51 -10.77 -13.04
N GLN A 240 -2.15 -11.73 -13.87
CA GLN A 240 -2.19 -13.13 -13.51
C GLN A 240 -0.97 -13.83 -14.12
N LEU A 241 -0.36 -14.75 -13.38
CA LEU A 241 0.60 -15.67 -13.97
C LEU A 241 -0.14 -16.66 -14.89
N PRO A 242 0.52 -17.13 -15.96
CA PRO A 242 0.00 -18.24 -16.76
C PRO A 242 -0.36 -19.43 -15.87
N SER A 243 -1.43 -20.15 -16.21
CA SER A 243 -1.86 -21.35 -15.48
C SER A 243 -0.70 -22.35 -15.35
N LYS A 244 -0.69 -23.07 -14.24
CA LYS A 244 0.28 -24.14 -14.01
C LYS A 244 0.02 -25.31 -14.98
N ASP A 245 1.01 -26.17 -15.13
CA ASP A 245 0.93 -27.37 -15.97
C ASP A 245 -0.19 -28.33 -15.54
N ASP A 246 -0.62 -28.25 -14.28
CA ASP A 246 -1.75 -29.02 -13.72
C ASP A 246 -3.13 -28.43 -14.04
N GLY A 247 -3.19 -27.34 -14.80
CA GLY A 247 -4.42 -26.65 -15.19
C GLY A 247 -4.99 -25.71 -14.12
N THR A 248 -4.37 -25.61 -12.94
CA THR A 248 -4.81 -24.67 -11.90
C THR A 248 -4.36 -23.23 -12.23
N GLY A 249 -5.31 -22.31 -12.25
CA GLY A 249 -5.04 -20.89 -12.43
C GLY A 249 -4.48 -20.25 -11.17
N TYR A 250 -3.52 -19.33 -11.32
CA TYR A 250 -3.08 -18.49 -10.22
C TYR A 250 -4.18 -17.50 -9.81
N PRO A 251 -4.24 -17.05 -8.55
CA PRO A 251 -5.14 -15.96 -8.16
C PRO A 251 -4.82 -14.68 -8.95
N TYR A 252 -5.83 -13.86 -9.21
CA TYR A 252 -5.63 -12.56 -9.83
C TYR A 252 -4.95 -11.60 -8.85
N ARG A 253 -3.88 -10.93 -9.28
CA ARG A 253 -3.03 -10.10 -8.44
C ARG A 253 -3.15 -8.63 -8.81
N ARG A 254 -3.06 -7.75 -7.81
CA ARG A 254 -2.93 -6.31 -8.04
C ARG A 254 -1.53 -5.99 -8.54
N ILE A 255 -1.46 -5.10 -9.52
CA ILE A 255 -0.22 -4.59 -10.10
C ILE A 255 -0.31 -3.08 -10.28
N ASP A 256 0.73 -2.38 -9.85
CA ASP A 256 0.88 -0.94 -10.00
C ASP A 256 2.19 -0.64 -10.74
N ILE A 257 2.09 0.06 -11.87
CA ILE A 257 3.26 0.45 -12.67
C ILE A 257 3.38 1.97 -12.60
N ARG A 258 4.55 2.46 -12.19
CA ARG A 258 4.85 3.88 -12.07
C ARG A 258 6.02 4.24 -12.98
N LEU A 259 5.75 5.03 -14.01
CA LEU A 259 6.77 5.62 -14.86
C LEU A 259 7.31 6.89 -14.18
N ILE A 260 8.64 6.95 -13.99
CA ILE A 260 9.36 8.07 -13.37
C ILE A 260 10.43 8.58 -14.36
N PRO A 261 10.69 9.90 -14.41
CA PRO A 261 11.82 10.44 -15.17
C PRO A 261 13.14 9.76 -14.79
N LYS A 262 13.94 9.38 -15.78
CA LYS A 262 15.14 8.55 -15.57
C LYS A 262 16.16 9.20 -14.63
N ASP A 263 16.33 10.52 -14.75
CA ASP A 263 17.20 11.36 -13.92
C ASP A 263 16.71 11.48 -12.46
N GLN A 264 15.44 11.16 -12.20
CA GLN A 264 14.83 11.19 -10.87
C GLN A 264 14.66 9.79 -10.25
N TYR A 265 15.31 8.78 -10.84
CA TYR A 265 15.21 7.37 -10.43
C TYR A 265 15.37 7.17 -8.92
N TYR A 266 16.37 7.81 -8.30
CA TYR A 266 16.67 7.59 -6.88
C TYR A 266 15.56 8.08 -5.95
N CYS A 267 14.94 9.22 -6.23
CA CYS A 267 13.77 9.68 -5.47
C CYS A 267 12.56 8.77 -5.71
N GLY A 268 12.38 8.32 -6.97
CA GLY A 268 11.29 7.41 -7.35
C GLY A 268 11.39 6.05 -6.67
N VAL A 269 12.56 5.42 -6.71
CA VAL A 269 12.80 4.10 -6.10
C VAL A 269 12.76 4.17 -4.59
N LEU A 270 13.21 5.27 -3.97
CA LEU A 270 13.05 5.52 -2.54
C LEU A 270 11.56 5.54 -2.16
N TYR A 271 10.77 6.36 -2.87
CA TYR A 271 9.33 6.43 -2.67
C TYR A 271 8.67 5.07 -2.83
N PHE A 272 8.96 4.34 -3.91
CA PHE A 272 8.22 3.13 -4.24
C PHE A 272 8.71 1.89 -3.49
N THR A 273 9.92 1.91 -2.92
CA THR A 273 10.39 0.86 -2.00
C THR A 273 9.64 0.91 -0.67
N GLY A 274 9.35 2.11 -0.14
CA GLY A 274 8.62 2.29 1.11
C GLY A 274 9.28 1.63 2.34
N SER A 275 8.53 1.20 3.36
CA SER A 275 7.06 1.17 3.45
C SER A 275 6.42 2.56 3.55
N ASP A 276 5.09 2.63 3.47
CA ASP A 276 4.36 3.90 3.55
C ASP A 276 4.57 4.65 4.87
N ILE A 277 4.68 3.94 6.00
CA ILE A 277 5.03 4.51 7.30
C ILE A 277 6.46 5.05 7.30
N PHE A 278 7.41 4.30 6.71
CA PHE A 278 8.80 4.76 6.59
C PHE A 278 8.87 6.07 5.78
N ASN A 279 8.20 6.11 4.62
CA ASN A 279 8.16 7.31 3.79
C ASN A 279 7.54 8.51 4.53
N LYS A 280 6.46 8.30 5.29
CA LYS A 280 5.85 9.37 6.12
C LYS A 280 6.85 9.89 7.14
N ASN A 281 7.50 9.01 7.90
CA ASN A 281 8.47 9.42 8.91
C ASN A 281 9.67 10.14 8.30
N MET A 282 10.23 9.63 7.19
CA MET A 282 11.35 10.25 6.48
C MET A 282 10.99 11.64 5.94
N ARG A 283 9.79 11.79 5.35
CA ARG A 283 9.32 13.09 4.85
C ARG A 283 9.07 14.09 5.98
N THR A 284 8.49 13.64 7.10
CA THR A 284 8.34 14.49 8.29
C THR A 284 9.69 14.95 8.81
N ARG A 285 10.67 14.04 8.90
CA ARG A 285 12.03 14.38 9.31
C ARG A 285 12.70 15.36 8.35
N ALA A 286 12.48 15.21 7.04
CA ALA A 286 13.00 16.15 6.06
C ALA A 286 12.42 17.56 6.30
N LEU A 287 11.12 17.68 6.58
CA LEU A 287 10.49 18.98 6.88
C LEU A 287 11.11 19.64 8.12
N GLU A 288 11.38 18.88 9.18
CA GLU A 288 12.09 19.37 10.37
C GLU A 288 13.50 19.86 10.07
N MET A 289 14.14 19.28 9.05
CA MET A 289 15.47 19.66 8.58
C MET A 289 15.44 20.77 7.52
N GLY A 290 14.28 21.33 7.19
CA GLY A 290 14.15 22.37 6.18
C GLY A 290 14.13 21.85 4.74
N PHE A 291 13.72 20.60 4.51
CA PHE A 291 13.61 20.00 3.18
C PHE A 291 12.21 19.41 2.93
N THR A 292 11.82 19.31 1.66
CA THR A 292 10.66 18.53 1.24
C THR A 292 11.07 17.45 0.24
N ILE A 293 10.62 16.22 0.48
CA ILE A 293 10.94 15.04 -0.34
C ILE A 293 9.66 14.53 -0.98
N ASN A 294 9.67 14.38 -2.31
CA ASN A 294 8.65 13.65 -3.06
C ASN A 294 9.29 12.54 -3.91
N GLU A 295 8.50 11.86 -4.74
CA GLU A 295 9.00 10.80 -5.64
C GLU A 295 9.89 11.30 -6.78
N TYR A 296 10.09 12.62 -6.89
CA TYR A 296 10.84 13.25 -7.98
C TYR A 296 12.12 13.93 -7.49
N THR A 297 12.06 14.63 -6.36
CA THR A 297 13.11 15.55 -5.91
C THR A 297 13.17 15.67 -4.38
N VAL A 298 14.32 16.12 -3.90
CA VAL A 298 14.52 16.71 -2.57
C VAL A 298 14.77 18.20 -2.77
N ARG A 299 13.95 19.05 -2.16
CA ARG A 299 14.04 20.52 -2.31
C ARG A 299 14.20 21.20 -0.96
N PRO A 300 15.01 22.26 -0.83
CA PRO A 300 15.05 23.08 0.37
C PRO A 300 13.74 23.85 0.54
N LEU A 301 13.30 24.03 1.77
CA LEU A 301 12.27 24.98 2.16
C LEU A 301 12.94 26.35 2.27
N GLY A 302 12.50 27.33 1.47
CA GLY A 302 12.98 28.71 1.59
C GLY A 302 12.61 29.32 2.94
N VAL A 303 13.28 30.42 3.29
CA VAL A 303 13.10 31.16 4.57
C VAL A 303 11.64 31.63 4.79
N THR A 304 10.82 31.63 3.74
CA THR A 304 9.39 32.01 3.72
C THR A 304 8.42 30.82 3.69
N GLY A 305 8.90 29.58 3.69
CA GLY A 305 8.06 28.38 3.50
C GLY A 305 7.69 28.07 2.04
N GLU A 306 8.22 28.83 1.09
CA GLU A 306 8.07 28.56 -0.35
C GLU A 306 9.14 27.56 -0.85
N CYS A 307 8.75 26.74 -1.82
CA CYS A 307 9.57 25.65 -2.34
C CYS A 307 10.66 26.19 -3.27
N SER A 308 11.94 26.09 -2.87
CA SER A 308 13.06 26.51 -3.71
C SER A 308 13.47 25.41 -4.72
N LEU A 309 14.27 25.78 -5.73
CA LEU A 309 14.69 24.91 -6.83
C LEU A 309 15.41 23.63 -6.32
N PRO A 310 15.44 22.54 -7.12
CA PRO A 310 16.15 21.31 -6.74
C PRO A 310 17.61 21.60 -6.39
N LEU A 311 18.14 20.89 -5.39
CA LEU A 311 19.58 20.90 -5.11
C LEU A 311 20.31 20.36 -6.34
N GLU A 312 21.15 21.19 -6.96
CA GLU A 312 22.11 20.74 -7.97
C GLU A 312 23.03 19.68 -7.35
N SER A 313 23.47 18.73 -8.17
CA SER A 313 24.39 17.67 -7.79
C SER A 313 25.58 18.24 -7.02
N LEU A 314 25.74 17.84 -5.76
CA LEU A 314 26.95 18.13 -5.01
C LEU A 314 28.16 17.60 -5.79
N PRO A 315 29.27 18.37 -5.86
CA PRO A 315 30.44 18.04 -6.66
C PRO A 315 31.13 16.73 -6.26
#